data_AF-A0AAW1QC08-F1
#
_entry.id   AF-A0AAW1QC08-F1
#
_cell.length_a   1.000
_cell.length_b   1.000
_cell.length_c   1.000
_cell.angle_alpha   90.00
_cell.angle_beta   90.00
_cell.angle_gamma   90.00
#
_symmetry.space_group_name_H-M   'P 1'
#
loop_
_entity.id
_entity.type
_entity.pdbx_description
1 polymer ?
#
loop_
_entity_poly.entity_id
_entity_poly.type
_entity_poly.pdbx_seq_one_letter_code
_entity_poly.pdbx_strand_id
1 'polypeptide(L)'
;MFLTKTGLALLLFFTILAAGPAEASLIVFGDSYSDAGTSGHGVHQAIHAALTTVQLDVGTYPLAPYREGRCSNGLVWTEIAAANLGLELESFATANAGSGAVPTQLYIPAPFGGQITEGEFQIPNTLQQAQAYLALKAGVIMPADIVLIFIGTNDYMFSQPPGNYTQPPITQVITAIIQTMDLCYHAGARRFVLVNVPPLWTLPALPGPNPFGPNTTVQDEALSNAWFEQCVPGHNAALAGVAAGYAKL
;
A
#
# COMPACT_ATOMS: atom_id res chain seq x y z
N MET A 1 -69.71 40.34 -7.96
CA MET A 1 -68.94 39.37 -7.15
C MET A 1 -68.43 38.29 -8.10
N PHE A 2 -67.26 38.51 -8.70
CA PHE A 2 -66.63 37.54 -9.60
C PHE A 2 -65.25 37.18 -9.03
N LEU A 3 -65.08 35.90 -8.69
CA LEU A 3 -63.79 35.28 -8.40
C LEU A 3 -63.10 34.95 -9.72
N THR A 4 -61.85 35.37 -9.89
CA THR A 4 -60.91 34.66 -10.76
C THR A 4 -59.58 34.51 -10.02
N LYS A 5 -59.36 33.30 -9.49
CA LYS A 5 -58.09 32.85 -8.94
C LYS A 5 -57.18 32.46 -10.10
N THR A 6 -56.15 33.25 -10.39
CA THR A 6 -55.03 32.83 -11.24
C THR A 6 -54.06 32.00 -10.40
N GLY A 7 -54.05 30.68 -10.62
CA GLY A 7 -53.05 29.78 -10.06
C GLY A 7 -51.77 29.84 -10.90
N LEU A 8 -50.66 30.23 -10.26
CA LEU A 8 -49.33 30.18 -10.84
C LEU A 8 -48.78 28.76 -10.61
N ALA A 9 -48.69 27.94 -11.66
CA ALA A 9 -48.05 26.63 -11.59
C ALA A 9 -46.53 26.81 -11.78
N LEU A 10 -45.78 26.62 -10.70
CA LEU A 10 -44.31 26.61 -10.72
C LEU A 10 -43.85 25.23 -11.21
N LEU A 11 -43.40 25.13 -12.47
CA LEU A 11 -42.73 23.92 -12.97
C LEU A 11 -41.27 23.92 -12.47
N LEU A 12 -40.99 23.08 -11.48
CA LEU A 12 -39.62 22.73 -11.08
C LEU A 12 -39.10 21.65 -12.06
N PHE A 13 -38.23 22.05 -12.99
CA PHE A 13 -37.44 21.11 -13.78
C PHE A 13 -36.31 20.56 -12.91
N PHE A 14 -36.48 19.36 -12.36
CA PHE A 14 -35.35 18.57 -11.90
C PHE A 14 -34.64 18.00 -13.12
N THR A 15 -33.56 18.65 -13.55
CA THR A 15 -32.56 17.99 -14.38
C THR A 15 -31.85 16.98 -13.49
N ILE A 16 -32.29 15.72 -13.53
CA ILE A 16 -31.43 14.62 -13.13
C ILE A 16 -30.34 14.60 -14.19
N LEU A 17 -29.19 15.23 -13.92
CA LEU A 17 -27.97 14.83 -14.61
C LEU A 17 -27.82 13.36 -14.24
N ALA A 18 -28.06 12.48 -15.22
CA ALA A 18 -27.52 11.15 -15.15
C ALA A 18 -26.00 11.36 -15.04
N ALA A 19 -25.46 11.22 -13.83
CA ALA A 19 -24.03 11.05 -13.67
C ALA A 19 -23.66 9.94 -14.64
N GLY A 20 -22.73 10.21 -15.56
CA GLY A 20 -22.10 9.13 -16.31
C GLY A 20 -21.61 8.06 -15.33
N PRO A 21 -21.38 6.81 -15.77
CA PRO A 21 -20.78 5.83 -14.88
C PRO A 21 -19.56 6.48 -14.23
N ALA A 22 -19.55 6.56 -12.90
CA ALA A 22 -18.42 7.13 -12.18
C ALA A 22 -17.17 6.40 -12.69
N GLU A 23 -16.19 7.16 -13.20
CA GLU A 23 -14.94 6.57 -13.67
C GLU A 23 -14.34 5.77 -12.50
N ALA A 24 -14.18 4.47 -12.71
CA ALA A 24 -13.70 3.59 -11.67
C ALA A 24 -12.20 3.79 -11.48
N SER A 25 -11.77 3.89 -10.23
CA SER A 25 -10.36 3.97 -9.88
C SER A 25 -9.81 2.62 -9.44
N LEU A 26 -8.52 2.40 -9.69
CA LEU A 26 -7.70 1.40 -9.02
C LEU A 26 -7.01 2.07 -7.82
N ILE A 27 -7.54 1.84 -6.63
CA ILE A 27 -7.01 2.35 -5.36
C ILE A 27 -6.00 1.34 -4.83
N VAL A 28 -4.75 1.77 -4.62
CA VAL A 28 -3.65 0.85 -4.27
C VAL A 28 -3.07 1.20 -2.90
N PHE A 29 -3.13 0.22 -1.99
CA PHE A 29 -2.42 0.23 -0.71
C PHE A 29 -1.37 -0.88 -0.70
N GLY A 30 -0.15 -0.57 -0.27
CA GLY A 30 0.92 -1.54 -0.29
C GLY A 30 2.31 -0.97 -0.06
N ASP A 31 3.29 -1.71 -0.56
CA ASP A 31 4.71 -1.44 -0.39
C ASP A 31 5.42 -1.09 -1.71
N SER A 32 6.75 -1.29 -1.74
CA SER A 32 7.63 -1.03 -2.88
C SER A 32 7.26 -1.78 -4.16
N TYR A 33 6.54 -2.91 -4.09
CA TYR A 33 6.09 -3.60 -5.30
C TYR A 33 5.03 -2.81 -6.07
N SER A 34 4.31 -1.91 -5.39
CA SER A 34 3.16 -1.19 -5.95
C SER A 34 3.29 0.33 -5.86
N ASP A 35 4.36 0.81 -5.22
CA ASP A 35 4.75 2.21 -5.13
C ASP A 35 5.01 2.79 -6.53
N ALA A 36 4.19 3.77 -6.94
CA ALA A 36 4.22 4.40 -8.25
C ALA A 36 5.10 5.67 -8.31
N GLY A 37 5.94 5.91 -7.30
CA GLY A 37 6.84 7.05 -7.20
C GLY A 37 6.15 8.38 -7.51
N THR A 38 6.78 9.22 -8.33
CA THR A 38 6.24 10.56 -8.63
C THR A 38 4.85 10.57 -9.28
N SER A 39 4.37 9.44 -9.81
CA SER A 39 3.01 9.32 -10.35
C SER A 39 1.95 8.91 -9.32
N GLY A 40 2.34 8.67 -8.05
CA GLY A 40 1.41 8.43 -6.95
C GLY A 40 0.69 9.69 -6.45
N HIS A 41 -0.29 9.51 -5.55
CA HIS A 41 -1.15 10.60 -5.05
C HIS A 41 -0.53 11.44 -3.92
N GLY A 42 -1.11 12.60 -3.61
CA GLY A 42 -0.49 13.66 -2.79
C GLY A 42 0.11 13.26 -1.44
N VAL A 43 -0.44 12.26 -0.73
CA VAL A 43 0.15 11.75 0.53
C VAL A 43 1.42 10.94 0.27
N HIS A 44 1.40 10.12 -0.78
CA HIS A 44 2.58 9.42 -1.29
C HIS A 44 3.68 10.42 -1.70
N GLN A 45 3.31 11.47 -2.44
CA GLN A 45 4.25 12.54 -2.81
C GLN A 45 4.80 13.28 -1.60
N ALA A 46 3.98 13.51 -0.55
CA ALA A 46 4.44 14.14 0.69
C ALA A 46 5.43 13.25 1.46
N ILE A 47 5.24 11.94 1.45
CA ILE A 47 6.18 10.97 2.02
C ILE A 47 7.49 10.98 1.23
N HIS A 48 7.41 10.93 -0.10
CA HIS A 48 8.59 11.08 -0.96
C HIS A 48 9.31 12.39 -0.71
N ALA A 49 8.59 13.51 -0.59
CA ALA A 49 9.16 14.79 -0.23
C ALA A 49 9.82 14.76 1.15
N ALA A 50 9.19 14.17 2.16
CA ALA A 50 9.79 14.01 3.48
C ALA A 50 11.08 13.19 3.39
N LEU A 51 11.08 12.06 2.68
CA LEU A 51 12.27 11.26 2.45
C LEU A 51 13.38 12.03 1.73
N THR A 52 13.05 12.91 0.77
CA THR A 52 14.04 13.79 0.14
C THR A 52 14.63 14.84 1.09
N THR A 53 13.87 15.31 2.09
CA THR A 53 14.39 16.27 3.08
C THR A 53 15.33 15.64 4.10
N VAL A 54 15.11 14.37 4.43
CA VAL A 54 16.00 13.65 5.37
C VAL A 54 17.20 13.02 4.62
N GLN A 55 17.10 12.84 3.29
CA GLN A 55 18.20 12.43 2.40
C GLN A 55 18.75 13.57 1.54
N LEU A 56 19.59 14.42 2.12
CA LEU A 56 20.73 15.06 1.43
C LEU A 56 20.58 15.37 -0.09
N ASP A 57 19.67 16.28 -0.48
CA ASP A 57 19.68 17.02 -1.76
C ASP A 57 19.87 16.22 -3.07
N VAL A 58 19.39 14.97 -3.15
CA VAL A 58 19.66 14.06 -4.31
C VAL A 58 18.44 13.69 -5.18
N GLY A 59 17.28 14.31 -4.95
CA GLY A 59 16.06 13.97 -5.68
C GLY A 59 15.43 12.66 -5.21
N THR A 60 14.33 12.27 -5.84
CA THR A 60 13.38 11.21 -5.43
C THR A 60 14.01 9.96 -4.79
N TYR A 61 13.47 9.51 -3.65
CA TYR A 61 13.71 8.16 -3.11
C TYR A 61 12.90 7.13 -3.91
N PRO A 62 13.34 5.89 -4.08
CA PRO A 62 14.71 5.45 -3.86
C PRO A 62 15.66 6.02 -4.91
N LEU A 63 16.92 6.21 -4.54
CA LEU A 63 17.92 6.89 -5.37
C LEU A 63 18.32 6.07 -6.60
N ALA A 64 19.06 6.65 -7.55
CA ALA A 64 19.58 5.89 -8.69
C ALA A 64 20.19 4.53 -8.27
N PRO A 65 19.95 3.43 -9.01
CA PRO A 65 19.47 3.36 -10.40
C PRO A 65 17.95 3.28 -10.58
N TYR A 66 17.17 3.55 -9.54
CA TYR A 66 15.71 3.53 -9.60
C TYR A 66 15.13 4.67 -10.45
N ARG A 67 14.01 4.41 -11.14
CA ARG A 67 13.41 5.35 -12.10
C ARG A 67 12.24 6.09 -11.47
N GLU A 68 12.29 7.42 -11.50
CA GLU A 68 11.16 8.31 -11.13
C GLU A 68 10.51 7.96 -9.77
N GLY A 69 11.33 7.56 -8.80
CA GLY A 69 10.88 7.22 -7.44
C GLY A 69 10.23 5.84 -7.27
N ARG A 70 10.21 4.98 -8.29
CA ARG A 70 9.75 3.58 -8.13
C ARG A 70 10.89 2.72 -7.58
N CYS A 71 10.59 1.67 -6.80
CA CYS A 71 11.55 0.60 -6.50
C CYS A 71 11.79 -0.35 -7.70
N SER A 72 11.88 0.21 -8.90
CA SER A 72 12.06 -0.49 -10.17
C SER A 72 12.82 0.41 -11.15
N ASN A 73 13.29 -0.16 -12.25
CA ASN A 73 13.89 0.58 -13.37
C ASN A 73 12.83 1.11 -14.37
N GLY A 74 11.55 0.99 -14.04
CA GLY A 74 10.43 1.35 -14.90
C GLY A 74 9.12 1.43 -14.11
N LEU A 75 8.01 1.42 -14.84
CA LEU A 75 6.67 1.38 -14.24
C LEU A 75 6.52 0.14 -13.36
N VAL A 76 5.86 0.31 -12.22
CA VAL A 76 5.42 -0.84 -11.41
C VAL A 76 4.16 -1.46 -12.02
N TRP A 77 3.88 -2.70 -11.63
CA TRP A 77 2.82 -3.49 -12.25
C TRP A 77 1.41 -2.87 -12.08
N THR A 78 1.18 -2.11 -11.01
CA THR A 78 -0.10 -1.43 -10.76
C THR A 78 -0.35 -0.28 -11.74
N GLU A 79 0.70 0.44 -12.17
CA GLU A 79 0.60 1.44 -13.23
C GLU A 79 0.21 0.81 -14.56
N ILE A 80 0.82 -0.33 -14.89
CA ILE A 80 0.51 -1.11 -16.10
C ILE A 80 -0.92 -1.67 -16.02
N ALA A 81 -1.33 -2.18 -14.85
CA ALA A 81 -2.67 -2.74 -14.63
C ALA A 81 -3.76 -1.67 -14.78
N ALA A 82 -3.62 -0.51 -14.15
CA ALA A 82 -4.57 0.59 -14.28
C ALA A 82 -4.72 1.04 -15.73
N ALA A 83 -3.60 1.24 -16.44
CA ALA A 83 -3.59 1.63 -17.84
C ALA A 83 -4.30 0.60 -18.74
N ASN A 84 -3.99 -0.68 -18.57
CA ASN A 84 -4.60 -1.76 -19.36
C ASN A 84 -6.10 -1.95 -19.08
N LEU A 85 -6.55 -1.61 -17.88
CA LEU A 85 -7.96 -1.68 -17.48
C LEU A 85 -8.73 -0.39 -17.77
N GLY A 86 -8.06 0.68 -18.22
CA GLY A 86 -8.67 2.00 -18.42
C GLY A 86 -9.17 2.63 -17.11
N LEU A 87 -8.49 2.37 -16.00
CA LEU A 87 -8.82 2.90 -14.67
C LEU A 87 -7.89 4.07 -14.31
N GLU A 88 -8.40 5.03 -13.56
CA GLU A 88 -7.55 6.01 -12.87
C GLU A 88 -6.75 5.30 -11.77
N LEU A 89 -5.45 5.57 -11.67
CA LEU A 89 -4.61 4.98 -10.62
C LEU A 89 -4.53 5.90 -9.40
N GLU A 90 -5.10 5.45 -8.29
CA GLU A 90 -5.03 6.12 -6.99
C GLU A 90 -4.04 5.39 -6.07
N SER A 91 -2.72 5.53 -6.32
CA SER A 91 -1.70 4.81 -5.55
C SER A 91 -1.25 5.56 -4.30
N PHE A 92 -1.38 4.88 -3.16
CA PHE A 92 -0.92 5.27 -1.82
C PHE A 92 0.14 4.30 -1.28
N ALA A 93 0.51 3.28 -2.06
CA ALA A 93 1.59 2.38 -1.72
C ALA A 93 2.90 3.15 -1.50
N THR A 94 3.66 2.71 -0.51
CA THR A 94 4.89 3.38 -0.10
C THR A 94 5.96 2.35 0.14
N ALA A 95 7.13 2.52 -0.46
CA ALA A 95 8.28 1.65 -0.23
C ALA A 95 8.53 1.40 1.26
N ASN A 96 8.86 0.14 1.60
CA ASN A 96 9.07 -0.37 2.96
C ASN A 96 7.83 -0.38 3.87
N ALA A 97 6.64 -0.01 3.39
CA ALA A 97 5.42 -0.12 4.21
C ALA A 97 5.17 -1.56 4.65
N GLY A 98 4.71 -1.73 5.89
CA GLY A 98 4.18 -2.99 6.40
C GLY A 98 2.65 -2.96 6.47
N SER A 99 2.06 -4.09 6.87
CA SER A 99 0.61 -4.18 7.13
C SER A 99 0.17 -3.35 8.34
N GLY A 100 1.11 -3.07 9.27
CA GLY A 100 0.84 -2.47 10.57
C GLY A 100 0.91 -3.49 11.72
N ALA A 101 1.12 -4.77 11.42
CA ALA A 101 1.38 -5.80 12.43
C ALA A 101 2.69 -5.57 13.18
N VAL A 102 3.71 -5.07 12.48
CA VAL A 102 4.98 -4.64 13.06
C VAL A 102 5.33 -3.23 12.59
N PRO A 103 6.00 -2.41 13.43
CA PRO A 103 6.60 -1.18 12.96
C PRO A 103 7.57 -1.49 11.82
N THR A 104 7.43 -0.79 10.70
CA THR A 104 8.42 -0.82 9.64
C THR A 104 9.28 0.43 9.74
N GLN A 105 10.57 0.27 9.49
CA GLN A 105 11.54 1.34 9.53
C GLN A 105 12.27 1.41 8.20
N LEU A 106 12.65 2.62 7.81
CA LEU A 106 13.50 2.84 6.66
C LEU A 106 14.96 2.80 7.09
N TYR A 107 15.72 1.82 6.58
CA TYR A 107 17.18 1.81 6.73
C TYR A 107 17.84 2.34 5.44
N ILE A 108 18.61 3.42 5.56
CA ILE A 108 19.41 3.97 4.47
C ILE A 108 20.90 3.82 4.85
N PRO A 109 21.63 2.88 4.24
CA PRO A 109 23.05 2.71 4.53
C PRO A 109 23.91 3.87 3.97
N ALA A 110 25.01 4.16 4.66
CA ALA A 110 26.07 5.01 4.12
C ALA A 110 26.66 4.41 2.82
N PRO A 111 27.08 5.22 1.83
CA PRO A 111 27.24 6.68 1.84
C PRO A 111 25.98 7.47 1.40
N PHE A 112 24.86 6.81 1.15
CA PHE A 112 23.65 7.44 0.57
C PHE A 112 22.80 8.20 1.59
N GLY A 113 23.02 7.99 2.89
CA GLY A 113 22.32 8.69 3.97
C GLY A 113 23.29 9.01 5.09
N GLY A 114 23.96 10.17 5.02
CA GLY A 114 24.48 10.79 6.23
C GLY A 114 23.41 10.74 7.33
N GLN A 115 23.81 10.35 8.54
CA GLN A 115 22.97 9.88 9.64
C GLN A 115 21.52 10.39 9.63
N ILE A 116 20.59 9.55 9.17
CA ILE A 116 19.22 9.56 9.70
C ILE A 116 19.25 8.56 10.82
N THR A 117 19.03 9.03 12.05
CA THR A 117 18.95 8.13 13.20
C THR A 117 17.70 7.28 13.06
N GLU A 118 17.79 6.01 13.45
CA GLU A 118 16.65 5.11 13.57
C GLU A 118 15.47 5.83 14.29
N GLY A 119 14.32 5.98 13.61
CA GLY A 119 13.10 6.54 14.21
C GLY A 119 12.70 7.98 13.86
N GLU A 120 13.42 8.68 12.97
CA GLU A 120 13.07 10.07 12.59
C GLU A 120 11.88 10.19 11.62
N PHE A 121 11.57 9.13 10.87
CA PHE A 121 10.45 9.12 9.92
C PHE A 121 9.66 7.82 10.00
N GLN A 122 8.34 7.92 10.20
CA GLN A 122 7.43 6.78 10.21
C GLN A 122 6.87 6.55 8.81
N ILE A 123 7.13 5.36 8.25
CA ILE A 123 6.51 4.92 7.00
C ILE A 123 5.05 4.52 7.30
N PRO A 124 4.06 5.01 6.55
CA PRO A 124 2.69 4.62 6.80
C PRO A 124 2.44 3.17 6.42
N ASN A 125 1.86 2.42 7.36
CA ASN A 125 1.31 1.10 7.07
C ASN A 125 0.03 1.21 6.21
N THR A 126 -0.48 0.09 5.71
CA THR A 126 -1.65 0.08 4.82
C THR A 126 -2.92 0.66 5.45
N LEU A 127 -3.11 0.53 6.77
CA LEU A 127 -4.24 1.16 7.45
C LEU A 127 -4.13 2.70 7.41
N GLN A 128 -2.94 3.23 7.64
CA GLN A 128 -2.67 4.67 7.55
C GLN A 128 -2.78 5.19 6.11
N GLN A 129 -2.34 4.41 5.12
CA GLN A 129 -2.52 4.72 3.70
C GLN A 129 -4.02 4.82 3.35
N ALA A 130 -4.84 3.87 3.81
CA ALA A 130 -6.28 3.89 3.59
C ALA A 130 -6.97 5.06 4.31
N GLN A 131 -6.57 5.38 5.54
CA GLN A 131 -7.07 6.56 6.26
C GLN A 131 -6.74 7.86 5.50
N ALA A 132 -5.54 7.96 4.94
CA ALA A 132 -5.11 9.12 4.18
C ALA A 132 -5.89 9.27 2.87
N TYR A 133 -6.14 8.17 2.15
CA TYR A 133 -7.04 8.16 0.99
C TYR A 133 -8.44 8.66 1.36
N LEU A 134 -9.02 8.10 2.43
CA LEU A 134 -10.37 8.48 2.86
C LEU A 134 -10.45 9.95 3.29
N ALA A 135 -9.43 10.48 3.95
CA ALA A 135 -9.36 11.90 4.28
C ALA A 135 -9.41 12.79 3.03
N LEU A 136 -8.72 12.40 1.95
CA LEU A 136 -8.73 13.10 0.67
C LEU A 136 -10.05 12.94 -0.11
N LYS A 137 -10.74 11.82 0.06
CA LYS A 137 -11.96 11.47 -0.68
C LYS A 137 -13.23 11.59 0.16
N ALA A 138 -13.22 12.47 1.16
CA ALA A 138 -14.36 12.77 2.04
C ALA A 138 -14.99 11.52 2.71
N GLY A 139 -14.18 10.51 3.00
CA GLY A 139 -14.59 9.30 3.70
C GLY A 139 -15.30 8.25 2.85
N VAL A 140 -15.28 8.38 1.52
CA VAL A 140 -16.05 7.52 0.61
C VAL A 140 -15.12 6.80 -0.39
N ILE A 141 -15.42 5.52 -0.63
CA ILE A 141 -14.93 4.75 -1.78
C ILE A 141 -16.14 4.37 -2.62
N MET A 142 -16.09 4.62 -3.93
CA MET A 142 -17.20 4.28 -4.80
C MET A 142 -17.29 2.76 -4.96
N PRO A 143 -18.49 2.16 -4.99
CA PRO A 143 -18.63 0.72 -5.19
C PRO A 143 -18.04 0.21 -6.53
N ALA A 144 -17.84 1.10 -7.50
CA ALA A 144 -17.21 0.81 -8.77
C ALA A 144 -15.67 0.72 -8.67
N ASP A 145 -15.06 1.39 -7.70
CA ASP A 145 -13.61 1.40 -7.49
C ASP A 145 -13.13 0.01 -7.06
N ILE A 146 -11.88 -0.29 -7.42
CA ILE A 146 -11.18 -1.51 -7.04
C ILE A 146 -10.13 -1.17 -6.00
N VAL A 147 -10.25 -1.75 -4.81
CA VAL A 147 -9.24 -1.64 -3.75
C VAL A 147 -8.27 -2.79 -3.86
N LEU A 148 -7.01 -2.48 -4.13
CA LEU A 148 -5.92 -3.42 -4.22
C LEU A 148 -5.03 -3.31 -2.97
N ILE A 149 -4.79 -4.44 -2.31
CA ILE A 149 -3.89 -4.54 -1.17
C ILE A 149 -2.80 -5.56 -1.50
N PHE A 150 -1.56 -5.08 -1.58
CA PHE A 150 -0.38 -5.93 -1.74
C PHE A 150 0.65 -5.58 -0.66
N ILE A 151 0.72 -6.41 0.38
CA ILE A 151 1.51 -6.14 1.59
C ILE A 151 1.88 -7.45 2.29
N GLY A 152 2.84 -7.40 3.21
CA GLY A 152 3.25 -8.52 4.06
C GLY A 152 4.74 -8.83 3.96
N THR A 153 5.40 -8.46 2.86
CA THR A 153 6.82 -8.71 2.66
C THR A 153 7.67 -8.05 3.74
N ASN A 154 7.45 -6.77 4.01
CA ASN A 154 8.23 -6.04 5.00
C ASN A 154 7.93 -6.49 6.43
N ASP A 155 6.73 -7.01 6.69
CA ASP A 155 6.37 -7.62 7.98
C ASP A 155 7.20 -8.86 8.29
N TYR A 156 7.64 -9.61 7.28
CA TYR A 156 8.48 -10.80 7.45
C TYR A 156 9.98 -10.55 7.24
N MET A 157 10.33 -9.49 6.49
CA MET A 157 11.73 -9.17 6.19
C MET A 157 12.37 -8.26 7.23
N PHE A 158 11.65 -7.30 7.80
CA PHE A 158 12.23 -6.20 8.58
C PHE A 158 11.65 -6.07 9.98
N SER A 159 11.07 -7.14 10.53
CA SER A 159 10.29 -7.05 11.75
C SER A 159 11.07 -6.66 13.00
N GLN A 160 12.41 -6.66 13.02
CA GLN A 160 13.20 -6.44 14.23
C GLN A 160 14.64 -5.93 13.95
N PRO A 161 15.30 -5.29 14.93
CA PRO A 161 16.71 -4.91 14.82
C PRO A 161 17.63 -6.14 14.63
N PRO A 162 18.81 -5.97 14.00
CA PRO A 162 19.78 -7.04 13.79
C PRO A 162 20.04 -7.84 15.08
N GLY A 163 19.85 -9.16 15.04
CA GLY A 163 20.10 -10.07 16.16
C GLY A 163 18.91 -10.40 17.07
N ASN A 164 17.70 -9.89 16.79
CA ASN A 164 16.47 -10.32 17.47
C ASN A 164 15.43 -10.82 16.46
N TYR A 165 15.50 -12.08 16.03
CA TYR A 165 14.63 -12.60 14.95
C TYR A 165 13.25 -13.06 15.43
N THR A 166 12.56 -12.25 16.23
CA THR A 166 11.17 -12.54 16.58
C THR A 166 10.26 -12.08 15.45
N GLN A 167 9.87 -13.02 14.61
CA GLN A 167 9.00 -12.80 13.47
C GLN A 167 7.53 -12.66 13.93
N PRO A 168 6.73 -11.76 13.35
CA PRO A 168 5.34 -11.62 13.74
C PRO A 168 4.56 -12.89 13.37
N PRO A 169 3.62 -13.33 14.21
CA PRO A 169 2.69 -14.37 13.84
C PRO A 169 1.94 -13.99 12.55
N ILE A 170 1.77 -14.96 11.65
CA ILE A 170 0.99 -14.79 10.40
C ILE A 170 -0.39 -14.20 10.69
N THR A 171 -1.03 -14.66 11.77
CA THR A 171 -2.34 -14.17 12.21
C THR A 171 -2.36 -12.68 12.49
N GLN A 172 -1.26 -12.10 13.00
CA GLN A 172 -1.17 -10.67 13.26
C GLN A 172 -1.12 -9.87 11.96
N VAL A 173 -0.31 -10.31 10.99
CA VAL A 173 -0.22 -9.69 9.65
C VAL A 173 -1.57 -9.75 8.93
N ILE A 174 -2.21 -10.91 8.94
CA ILE A 174 -3.53 -11.09 8.32
C ILE A 174 -4.60 -10.23 9.01
N THR A 175 -4.54 -10.10 10.34
CA THR A 175 -5.47 -9.23 11.10
C THR A 175 -5.31 -7.76 10.69
N ALA A 176 -4.08 -7.28 10.49
CA ALA A 176 -3.83 -5.90 10.05
C ALA A 176 -4.31 -5.66 8.61
N ILE A 177 -4.18 -6.65 7.73
CA ILE A 177 -4.75 -6.60 6.37
C ILE A 177 -6.28 -6.52 6.44
N ILE A 178 -6.92 -7.35 7.27
CA ILE A 178 -8.38 -7.32 7.48
C ILE A 178 -8.83 -5.95 8.00
N GLN A 179 -8.11 -5.34 8.93
CA GLN A 179 -8.44 -4.00 9.43
C GLN A 179 -8.43 -2.95 8.31
N THR A 180 -7.46 -3.02 7.39
CA THR A 180 -7.41 -2.15 6.21
C THR A 180 -8.60 -2.40 5.29
N MET A 181 -8.93 -3.68 5.03
CA MET A 181 -10.08 -4.07 4.22
C MET A 181 -11.41 -3.59 4.83
N ASP A 182 -11.61 -3.80 6.14
CA ASP A 182 -12.83 -3.41 6.85
C ASP A 182 -13.04 -1.90 6.81
N LEU A 183 -11.97 -1.12 7.01
CA LEU A 183 -12.03 0.33 6.86
C LEU A 183 -12.54 0.72 5.48
N CYS A 184 -11.98 0.13 4.43
CA CYS A 184 -12.40 0.40 3.05
C CYS A 184 -13.84 -0.07 2.79
N TYR A 185 -14.21 -1.24 3.29
CA TYR A 185 -15.56 -1.81 3.15
C TYR A 185 -16.62 -0.91 3.79
N HIS A 186 -16.35 -0.41 5.00
CA HIS A 186 -17.21 0.53 5.71
C HIS A 186 -17.29 1.89 5.00
N ALA A 187 -16.25 2.30 4.27
CA ALA A 187 -16.25 3.49 3.43
C ALA A 187 -16.97 3.32 2.07
N GLY A 188 -17.42 2.10 1.73
CA GLY A 188 -18.21 1.83 0.53
C GLY A 188 -17.53 0.93 -0.51
N ALA A 189 -16.28 0.51 -0.29
CA ALA A 189 -15.58 -0.38 -1.20
C ALA A 189 -16.27 -1.75 -1.29
N ARG A 190 -16.39 -2.28 -2.51
CA ARG A 190 -17.02 -3.59 -2.76
C ARG A 190 -16.21 -4.52 -3.65
N ARG A 191 -15.13 -4.02 -4.26
CA ARG A 191 -14.25 -4.81 -5.14
C ARG A 191 -12.87 -4.79 -4.53
N PHE A 192 -12.39 -5.96 -4.14
CA PHE A 192 -11.08 -6.12 -3.50
C PHE A 192 -10.21 -7.04 -4.33
N VAL A 193 -8.94 -6.68 -4.45
CA VAL A 193 -7.88 -7.54 -4.96
C VAL A 193 -6.83 -7.66 -3.85
N LEU A 194 -6.70 -8.87 -3.31
CA LEU A 194 -5.67 -9.19 -2.33
C LEU A 194 -4.57 -9.96 -3.04
N VAL A 195 -3.34 -9.45 -2.95
CA VAL A 195 -2.20 -10.05 -3.64
C VAL A 195 -1.38 -10.85 -2.63
N ASN A 196 -1.08 -12.09 -3.00
CA ASN A 196 -0.25 -12.99 -2.21
C ASN A 196 1.17 -12.44 -2.03
N VAL A 197 1.80 -12.78 -0.91
CA VAL A 197 3.23 -12.53 -0.70
C VAL A 197 4.03 -13.42 -1.67
N PRO A 198 4.99 -12.86 -2.42
CA PRO A 198 5.82 -13.62 -3.34
C PRO A 198 6.73 -14.60 -2.59
N PRO A 199 7.31 -15.60 -3.27
CA PRO A 199 8.27 -16.52 -2.66
C PRO A 199 9.54 -15.80 -2.21
N LEU A 200 9.59 -15.39 -0.93
CA LEU A 200 10.65 -14.51 -0.39
C LEU A 200 12.05 -15.14 -0.43
N TRP A 201 12.14 -16.48 -0.36
CA TRP A 201 13.40 -17.22 -0.49
C TRP A 201 14.05 -17.12 -1.88
N THR A 202 13.33 -16.57 -2.87
CA THR A 202 13.85 -16.38 -4.24
C THR A 202 14.34 -14.97 -4.51
N LEU A 203 14.08 -14.03 -3.59
CA LEU A 203 14.59 -12.68 -3.72
C LEU A 203 16.12 -12.77 -3.71
N PRO A 204 16.83 -12.20 -4.72
CA PRO A 204 18.26 -12.08 -4.63
C PRO A 204 18.53 -11.29 -3.35
N ALA A 205 19.05 -11.97 -2.33
CA ALA A 205 19.51 -11.29 -1.13
C ALA A 205 20.42 -10.17 -1.61
N LEU A 206 20.19 -8.94 -1.14
CA LEU A 206 21.05 -7.80 -1.43
C LEU A 206 22.51 -8.29 -1.38
N PRO A 207 23.34 -8.10 -2.43
CA PRO A 207 24.77 -8.39 -2.31
C PRO A 207 25.33 -7.41 -1.28
N GLY A 208 25.44 -7.85 -0.04
CA GLY A 208 25.50 -7.04 1.16
C GLY A 208 24.78 -7.78 2.27
N PRO A 209 24.76 -7.30 3.52
CA PRO A 209 24.10 -8.04 4.56
C PRO A 209 22.63 -8.23 4.21
N ASN A 210 22.20 -9.49 4.21
CA ASN A 210 20.81 -9.90 4.41
C ASN A 210 20.10 -8.87 5.32
N PRO A 211 18.80 -8.55 5.12
CA PRO A 211 18.03 -7.60 5.96
C PRO A 211 18.26 -7.71 7.49
N PHE A 212 18.82 -8.83 7.96
CA PHE A 212 19.32 -9.10 9.30
C PHE A 212 20.69 -8.49 9.71
N GLY A 213 21.33 -7.66 8.88
CA GLY A 213 22.48 -6.81 9.26
C GLY A 213 23.88 -7.36 8.93
N PRO A 214 24.94 -6.54 9.09
CA PRO A 214 26.31 -6.71 8.56
C PRO A 214 27.07 -8.00 8.95
N ASN A 215 26.49 -8.87 9.77
CA ASN A 215 27.13 -10.05 10.35
C ASN A 215 26.31 -11.34 10.16
N THR A 216 25.59 -11.48 9.05
CA THR A 216 24.84 -12.73 8.80
C THR A 216 25.77 -13.87 8.44
N THR A 217 25.69 -14.92 9.25
CA THR A 217 26.34 -16.20 9.00
C THR A 217 25.53 -16.99 7.96
N VAL A 218 26.13 -18.02 7.34
CA VAL A 218 25.41 -19.00 6.49
C VAL A 218 24.22 -19.62 7.25
N GLN A 219 24.29 -19.69 8.58
CA GLN A 219 23.19 -20.18 9.41
C GLN A 219 22.01 -19.20 9.45
N ASP A 220 22.25 -17.89 9.47
CA ASP A 220 21.19 -16.88 9.45
C ASP A 220 20.41 -16.90 8.13
N GLU A 221 21.09 -17.08 7.00
CA GLU A 221 20.43 -17.24 5.70
C GLU A 221 19.56 -18.52 5.64
N ALA A 222 20.09 -19.65 6.12
CA ALA A 222 19.34 -20.90 6.14
C ALA A 222 18.09 -20.83 7.06
N LEU A 223 18.20 -20.20 8.22
CA LEU A 223 17.08 -19.98 9.14
C LEU A 223 16.03 -19.04 8.54
N SER A 224 16.47 -18.02 7.81
CA SER A 224 15.59 -17.07 7.12
C SER A 224 14.82 -17.75 5.99
N ASN A 225 15.49 -18.56 5.18
CA ASN A 225 14.85 -19.29 4.09
C ASN A 225 13.86 -20.32 4.64
N ALA A 226 14.21 -21.06 5.70
CA ALA A 226 13.28 -21.98 6.36
C ALA A 226 12.05 -21.25 6.93
N TRP A 227 12.25 -20.05 7.50
CA TRP A 227 11.13 -19.21 7.93
C TRP A 227 10.25 -18.77 6.75
N PHE A 228 10.84 -18.30 5.65
CA PHE A 228 10.10 -17.88 4.46
C PHE A 228 9.31 -19.03 3.81
N GLU A 229 9.90 -20.22 3.75
CA GLU A 229 9.22 -21.44 3.29
C GLU A 229 8.00 -21.80 4.16
N GLN A 230 7.98 -21.41 5.42
CA GLN A 230 6.84 -21.60 6.31
C GLN A 230 5.83 -20.45 6.24
N CYS A 231 6.29 -19.21 6.32
CA CYS A 231 5.41 -18.06 6.49
C CYS A 231 4.68 -17.67 5.20
N VAL A 232 5.31 -17.79 4.04
CA VAL A 232 4.70 -17.41 2.76
C VAL A 232 3.51 -18.32 2.42
N PRO A 233 3.60 -19.68 2.46
CA PRO A 233 2.44 -20.52 2.23
C PRO A 233 1.34 -20.30 3.28
N GLY A 234 1.71 -20.12 4.56
CA GLY A 234 0.75 -19.88 5.63
C GLY A 234 0.00 -18.54 5.47
N HIS A 235 0.72 -17.48 5.09
CA HIS A 235 0.13 -16.18 4.77
C HIS A 235 -0.84 -16.31 3.59
N ASN A 236 -0.38 -16.89 2.48
CA ASN A 236 -1.17 -16.98 1.25
C ASN A 236 -2.42 -17.86 1.45
N ALA A 237 -2.32 -18.93 2.25
CA ALA A 237 -3.48 -19.75 2.62
C ALA A 237 -4.48 -18.97 3.50
N ALA A 238 -3.99 -18.20 4.48
CA ALA A 238 -4.84 -17.39 5.35
C ALA A 238 -5.54 -16.26 4.55
N LEU A 239 -4.81 -15.58 3.65
CA LEU A 239 -5.34 -14.53 2.79
C LEU A 239 -6.42 -15.05 1.83
N ALA A 240 -6.22 -16.24 1.26
CA ALA A 240 -7.25 -16.92 0.47
C ALA A 240 -8.51 -17.23 1.31
N GLY A 241 -8.34 -17.60 2.57
CA GLY A 241 -9.43 -17.77 3.54
C GLY A 241 -10.23 -16.48 3.77
N VAL A 242 -9.54 -15.34 3.90
CA VAL A 242 -10.17 -14.00 4.01
C VAL A 242 -11.00 -13.70 2.75
N ALA A 243 -10.41 -13.84 1.56
CA ALA A 243 -11.11 -13.58 0.30
C ALA A 243 -12.38 -14.43 0.15
N ALA A 244 -12.30 -15.72 0.51
CA ALA A 244 -13.45 -16.63 0.48
C ALA A 244 -14.54 -16.27 1.50
N GLY A 245 -14.18 -15.64 2.63
CA GLY A 245 -15.10 -15.14 3.63
C GLY A 245 -15.89 -13.93 3.13
N TYR A 246 -15.21 -12.94 2.54
CA TYR A 246 -15.86 -11.72 2.03
C TYR A 246 -16.68 -11.95 0.78
N ALA A 247 -16.36 -12.95 -0.05
CA ALA A 247 -17.17 -13.30 -1.23
C ALA A 247 -18.59 -13.80 -0.89
N LYS A 248 -18.86 -14.11 0.38
CA LYS A 248 -20.18 -14.58 0.87
C LYS A 248 -21.03 -13.48 1.51
N LEU A 249 -20.49 -12.27 1.66
CA LEU A 249 -21.16 -11.09 2.22
C LEU A 249 -21.76 -10.23 1.10
#